data_AF-A0A7S4UQG6-F1
#
_entry.id   AF-A0A7S4UQG6-F1
#
_cell.length_a   1.000
_cell.length_b   1.000
_cell.length_c   1.000
_cell.angle_alpha   90.00
_cell.angle_beta   90.00
_cell.angle_gamma   90.00
#
_symmetry.space_group_name_H-M   'P 1'
#
loop_
_entity.id
_entity.type
_entity.pdbx_description
1 polymer ?
#
loop_
_entity_poly.entity_id
_entity_poly.type
_entity_poly.pdbx_seq_one_letter_code
_entity_poly.pdbx_strand_id
1 'polypeptide(L)'
;MPARLLEQWHAEACKFLGDGTLRVARLLPGELQALSTEELASADLILAPFEICRCHTRKRTLGQAEASLGPLPGVKLSRVVIDEVHEVLGLQWPEVREFAQRFRGCPVWGLSGTPALESFDEVAALAELFGIGLKAFRRQEDAWAQAQRALEHFALAGTAEELARLEVREEIVVLHHTPAERAIYSQAVARGHGPAATAELLQLCSHFRLTSEALTAPGGAEADCSAALERRAAAAVAARADLAK
;
A
#
# COMPACT_ATOMS: atom_id res chain seq x y z
N MET A 1 8.60 -6.80 -1.23
CA MET A 1 8.51 -5.35 -1.50
C MET A 1 7.24 -5.06 -2.29
N PRO A 2 6.73 -3.82 -2.32
CA PRO A 2 5.69 -3.43 -3.26
C PRO A 2 6.13 -3.63 -4.72
N ALA A 3 5.25 -4.10 -5.60
CA ALA A 3 5.60 -4.39 -7.00
C ALA A 3 6.20 -3.19 -7.75
N ARG A 4 5.75 -1.96 -7.44
CA ARG A 4 6.26 -0.71 -8.01
C ARG A 4 7.76 -0.48 -7.77
N LEU A 5 8.34 -1.11 -6.74
CA LEU A 5 9.75 -0.94 -6.37
C LEU A 5 10.66 -2.05 -6.92
N LEU A 6 10.12 -3.06 -7.60
CA LEU A 6 10.90 -4.22 -8.04
C LEU A 6 12.05 -3.84 -8.98
N GLU A 7 11.77 -3.04 -10.00
CA GLU A 7 12.79 -2.60 -10.97
C GLU A 7 13.79 -1.62 -10.34
N GLN A 8 13.34 -0.80 -9.38
CA GLN A 8 14.24 0.08 -8.64
C GLN A 8 15.23 -0.74 -7.80
N TRP A 9 14.76 -1.70 -7.02
CA TRP A 9 15.64 -2.58 -6.22
C TRP A 9 16.60 -3.38 -7.09
N HIS A 10 16.15 -3.85 -8.26
CA HIS A 10 17.03 -4.52 -9.20
C HIS A 10 18.12 -3.58 -9.73
N ALA A 11 17.75 -2.38 -10.17
CA ALA A 11 18.70 -1.38 -10.65
C ALA A 11 19.71 -0.95 -9.56
N GLU A 12 19.25 -0.76 -8.33
CA GLU A 12 20.11 -0.42 -7.19
C GLU A 12 21.05 -1.58 -6.83
N ALA A 13 20.56 -2.82 -6.82
CA ALA A 13 21.40 -4.00 -6.57
C ALA A 13 22.52 -4.11 -7.62
N CYS A 14 22.20 -3.96 -8.91
CA CYS A 14 23.21 -3.95 -9.97
C CYS A 14 24.21 -2.79 -9.79
N LYS A 15 23.70 -1.58 -9.54
CA LYS A 15 24.52 -0.37 -9.39
C LYS A 15 25.53 -0.48 -8.24
N PHE A 16 25.08 -0.93 -7.06
CA PHE A 16 25.89 -0.85 -5.84
C PHE A 16 26.65 -2.13 -5.53
N LEU A 17 26.20 -3.28 -6.04
CA LEU A 17 26.81 -4.57 -5.73
C LEU A 17 27.62 -5.16 -6.91
N GLY A 18 27.74 -4.41 -8.01
CA GLY A 18 28.65 -4.67 -9.12
C GLY A 18 28.02 -5.44 -10.28
N ASP A 19 28.45 -5.09 -11.50
CA ASP A 19 28.01 -5.76 -12.73
C ASP A 19 28.63 -7.16 -12.83
N GLY A 20 27.86 -8.19 -12.45
CA GLY A 20 28.13 -9.59 -12.80
C GLY A 20 28.67 -10.49 -11.69
N THR A 21 28.93 -9.97 -10.49
CA THR A 21 29.34 -10.79 -9.33
C THR A 21 28.18 -11.41 -8.56
N LEU A 22 26.99 -10.80 -8.63
CA LEU A 22 25.79 -11.29 -7.94
C LEU A 22 24.77 -11.82 -8.94
N ARG A 23 24.23 -13.00 -8.62
CA ARG A 23 23.10 -13.58 -9.32
C ARG A 23 21.83 -13.08 -8.67
N VAL A 24 21.18 -12.13 -9.34
CA VAL A 24 19.89 -11.57 -8.90
C VAL A 24 18.76 -12.29 -9.61
N ALA A 25 17.98 -13.07 -8.87
CA ALA A 25 16.74 -13.66 -9.37
C ALA A 25 15.58 -12.69 -9.11
N ARG A 26 14.86 -12.34 -10.18
CA ARG A 26 13.60 -11.58 -10.08
C ARG A 26 12.45 -12.55 -10.19
N LEU A 27 11.49 -12.41 -9.29
CA LEU A 27 10.26 -13.19 -9.31
C LEU A 27 9.10 -12.28 -9.69
N LEU A 28 8.39 -12.59 -10.77
CA LEU A 28 7.13 -11.91 -11.08
C LEU A 28 5.93 -12.74 -10.59
N PRO A 29 4.77 -12.09 -10.36
CA PRO A 29 3.55 -12.81 -10.02
C PRO A 29 3.21 -13.85 -11.11
N GLY A 30 3.10 -15.12 -10.72
CA GLY A 30 2.81 -16.23 -11.63
C GLY A 30 4.04 -16.98 -12.17
N GLU A 31 5.24 -16.38 -12.12
CA GLU A 31 6.47 -17.00 -12.63
C GLU A 31 7.15 -17.95 -11.65
N LEU A 32 6.66 -18.01 -10.42
CA LEU A 32 7.27 -18.84 -9.38
C LEU A 32 7.29 -20.34 -9.73
N GLN A 33 6.37 -20.80 -10.60
CA GLN A 33 6.35 -22.18 -11.10
C GLN A 33 7.29 -22.40 -12.29
N ALA A 34 7.70 -21.33 -12.97
CA ALA A 34 8.59 -21.40 -14.13
C ALA A 34 10.06 -21.49 -13.72
N LEU A 35 10.42 -20.97 -12.54
CA LEU A 35 11.78 -21.02 -12.02
C LEU A 35 12.05 -22.36 -11.33
N SER A 36 13.16 -22.97 -11.71
CA SER A 36 13.65 -24.19 -11.08
C SER A 36 14.16 -23.91 -9.66
N THR A 37 14.06 -24.90 -8.78
CA THR A 37 14.67 -24.83 -7.44
C THR A 37 16.18 -24.57 -7.52
N GLU A 38 16.86 -25.06 -8.57
CA GLU A 38 18.28 -24.85 -8.79
C GLU A 38 18.61 -23.39 -9.11
N GLU A 39 17.82 -22.73 -9.98
CA GLU A 39 18.00 -21.31 -10.29
C GLU A 39 17.86 -20.46 -9.02
N LEU A 40 16.81 -20.71 -8.24
CA LEU A 40 16.56 -19.98 -6.99
C LEU A 40 17.64 -20.26 -5.93
N ALA A 41 18.10 -21.51 -5.81
CA ALA A 41 19.15 -21.88 -4.87
C ALA A 41 20.53 -21.32 -5.26
N SER A 42 20.74 -21.06 -6.56
CA SER A 42 21.97 -20.47 -7.07
C SER A 42 21.99 -18.94 -7.06
N ALA A 43 20.85 -18.30 -6.75
CA ALA A 43 20.73 -16.86 -6.66
C ALA A 43 21.29 -16.35 -5.33
N ASP A 44 22.07 -15.28 -5.40
CA ASP A 44 22.59 -14.60 -4.22
C ASP A 44 21.56 -13.63 -3.62
N LEU A 45 20.69 -13.08 -4.49
CA LEU A 45 19.63 -12.16 -4.14
C LEU A 45 18.35 -12.52 -4.89
N ILE A 46 17.25 -12.68 -4.15
CA ILE A 46 15.93 -12.93 -4.71
C ILE A 46 15.07 -11.70 -4.46
N LEU A 47 14.63 -11.05 -5.54
CA LEU A 47 13.73 -9.90 -5.49
C LEU A 47 12.30 -10.36 -5.80
N ALA A 48 11.40 -10.15 -4.84
CA ALA A 48 10.04 -10.63 -4.89
C ALA A 48 9.02 -9.53 -4.50
N PRO A 49 8.02 -9.26 -5.36
CA PRO A 49 6.88 -8.43 -4.99
C PRO A 49 5.95 -9.19 -4.02
N PHE A 50 5.22 -8.46 -3.17
CA PHE A 50 4.35 -9.04 -2.14
C PHE A 50 3.28 -9.98 -2.69
N GLU A 51 2.83 -9.74 -3.91
CA GLU A 51 1.83 -10.50 -4.66
C GLU A 51 2.19 -11.99 -4.78
N ILE A 52 3.48 -12.33 -4.77
CA ILE A 52 3.94 -13.73 -4.80
C ILE A 52 3.43 -14.51 -3.60
N CYS A 53 3.30 -13.85 -2.44
CA CYS A 53 2.78 -14.48 -1.23
C CYS A 53 1.29 -14.84 -1.36
N ARG A 54 0.50 -14.06 -2.13
CA ARG A 54 -0.93 -14.33 -2.37
C ARG A 54 -1.18 -15.55 -3.25
N CYS A 55 -0.34 -15.76 -4.26
CA CYS A 55 -0.44 -16.93 -5.14
C CYS A 55 -0.30 -18.25 -4.36
N HIS A 56 0.34 -18.22 -3.20
CA HIS A 56 0.61 -19.40 -2.37
C HIS A 56 -0.46 -19.68 -1.32
N THR A 57 -1.04 -18.66 -0.70
CA THR A 57 -2.15 -18.85 0.25
C THR A 57 -3.41 -19.33 -0.43
N ARG A 58 -3.73 -18.85 -1.64
CA ARG A 58 -4.95 -19.21 -2.38
C ARG A 58 -5.01 -20.69 -2.78
N LYS A 59 -3.87 -21.30 -3.12
CA LYS A 59 -3.79 -22.75 -3.43
C LYS A 59 -4.10 -23.62 -2.22
N ARG A 60 -3.77 -23.15 -1.01
CA ARG A 60 -4.05 -23.88 0.24
C ARG A 60 -5.53 -23.93 0.59
N THR A 61 -6.26 -22.83 0.37
CA THR A 61 -7.71 -22.76 0.62
C THR A 61 -8.50 -23.67 -0.32
N LEU A 62 -7.96 -23.98 -1.51
CA LEU A 62 -8.57 -24.86 -2.50
C LEU A 62 -8.29 -26.36 -2.27
N GLY A 63 -7.68 -26.74 -1.14
CA GLY A 63 -7.52 -28.16 -0.77
C GLY A 63 -6.54 -28.95 -1.65
N GLN A 64 -5.76 -28.28 -2.51
CA GLN A 64 -4.65 -28.92 -3.22
C GLN A 64 -3.50 -29.11 -2.22
N ALA A 65 -3.50 -30.28 -1.58
CA ALA A 65 -2.43 -30.73 -0.71
C ALA A 65 -1.20 -31.09 -1.55
N GLU A 66 -0.38 -30.09 -1.88
CA GLU A 66 1.04 -30.35 -2.11
C GLU A 66 1.85 -29.74 -0.98
N ALA A 67 2.36 -30.66 -0.17
CA ALA A 67 3.41 -30.45 0.78
C ALA A 67 4.67 -29.97 0.04
N SER A 68 4.85 -28.66 -0.11
CA SER A 68 6.17 -28.09 -0.30
C SER A 68 6.31 -26.75 0.43
N LEU A 69 7.50 -26.58 1.00
CA LEU A 69 7.88 -25.62 2.02
C LEU A 69 7.86 -24.19 1.50
N GLY A 70 6.71 -23.50 1.61
CA GLY A 70 6.60 -22.09 1.23
C GLY A 70 6.85 -21.85 -0.27
N PRO A 71 6.82 -20.59 -0.72
CA PRO A 71 7.07 -20.24 -2.13
C PRO A 71 8.48 -20.49 -2.64
N LEU A 72 9.41 -20.93 -1.81
CA LEU A 72 10.80 -21.22 -2.21
C LEU A 72 11.23 -22.60 -1.69
N PRO A 73 10.59 -23.69 -2.14
CA PRO A 73 10.89 -25.02 -1.64
C PRO A 73 12.34 -25.39 -1.96
N GLY A 74 13.09 -25.83 -0.95
CA GLY A 74 14.48 -26.25 -1.09
C GLY A 74 15.52 -25.12 -1.02
N VAL A 75 15.08 -23.86 -0.91
CA VAL A 75 15.99 -22.71 -0.82
C VAL A 75 16.23 -22.34 0.64
N LYS A 76 17.49 -22.37 1.08
CA LYS A 76 17.89 -21.90 2.42
C LYS A 76 18.25 -20.42 2.36
N LEU A 77 17.34 -19.57 2.83
CA LEU A 77 17.59 -18.13 2.91
C LEU A 77 18.47 -17.79 4.12
N SER A 78 19.50 -16.99 3.89
CA SER A 78 20.34 -16.44 4.96
C SER A 78 19.69 -15.25 5.68
N ARG A 79 18.78 -14.54 5.00
CA ARG A 79 18.05 -13.38 5.52
C ARG A 79 16.78 -13.15 4.70
N VAL A 80 15.75 -12.61 5.34
CA VAL A 80 14.57 -12.03 4.68
C VAL A 80 14.55 -10.53 4.94
N VAL A 81 14.39 -9.73 3.89
CA VAL A 81 14.24 -8.27 3.98
C VAL A 81 12.88 -7.88 3.43
N ILE A 82 12.10 -7.15 4.24
CA ILE A 82 10.76 -6.68 3.91
C ILE A 82 10.83 -5.16 3.78
N ASP A 83 10.83 -4.68 2.54
CA ASP A 83 10.72 -3.26 2.25
C ASP A 83 9.28 -2.76 2.40
N GLU A 84 9.10 -1.50 2.82
CA GLU A 84 7.82 -0.90 3.18
C GLU A 84 6.99 -1.74 4.16
N VAL A 85 7.60 -2.13 5.29
CA VAL A 85 6.98 -3.04 6.27
C VAL A 85 5.63 -2.54 6.80
N HIS A 86 5.40 -1.22 6.80
CA HIS A 86 4.11 -0.64 7.21
C HIS A 86 2.94 -1.08 6.31
N GLU A 87 3.16 -1.33 5.01
CA GLU A 87 2.11 -1.86 4.12
C GLU A 87 1.71 -3.29 4.52
N VAL A 88 2.65 -4.08 5.05
CA VAL A 88 2.38 -5.45 5.51
C VAL A 88 1.52 -5.44 6.78
N LEU A 89 1.72 -4.45 7.65
CA LEU A 89 0.99 -4.31 8.90
C LEU A 89 -0.41 -3.69 8.71
N GLY A 90 -0.56 -2.78 7.74
CA GLY A 90 -1.80 -2.05 7.46
C GLY A 90 -2.93 -2.87 6.80
N LEU A 91 -3.01 -4.18 7.07
CA LEU A 91 -3.98 -5.15 6.52
C LEU A 91 -3.92 -5.38 5.00
N GLN A 92 -3.00 -4.73 4.27
CA GLN A 92 -2.93 -4.89 2.82
C GLN A 92 -2.32 -6.24 2.39
N TRP A 93 -1.43 -6.80 3.23
CA TRP A 93 -0.64 -8.00 2.89
C TRP A 93 -0.43 -8.98 4.06
N PRO A 94 -1.49 -9.51 4.70
CA PRO A 94 -1.35 -10.48 5.79
C PRO A 94 -0.57 -11.75 5.37
N GLU A 95 -0.59 -12.10 4.09
CA GLU A 95 0.12 -13.27 3.54
C GLU A 95 1.65 -13.11 3.63
N VAL A 96 2.16 -11.88 3.51
CA VAL A 96 3.60 -11.59 3.61
C VAL A 96 4.08 -11.84 5.03
N ARG A 97 3.28 -11.49 6.03
CA ARG A 97 3.56 -11.77 7.43
C ARG A 97 3.63 -13.28 7.69
N GLU A 98 2.61 -14.02 7.24
CA GLU A 98 2.63 -15.48 7.36
C GLU A 98 3.84 -16.09 6.65
N PHE A 99 4.19 -15.55 5.49
CA PHE A 99 5.34 -15.98 4.72
C PHE A 99 6.66 -15.75 5.48
N ALA A 100 6.88 -14.56 6.03
CA ALA A 100 8.06 -14.25 6.83
C ALA A 100 8.19 -15.18 8.06
N GLN A 101 7.08 -15.43 8.75
CA GLN A 101 7.03 -16.30 9.93
C GLN A 101 7.34 -17.78 9.62
N ARG A 102 7.26 -18.22 8.36
CA ARG A 102 7.61 -19.59 7.95
C ARG A 102 9.11 -19.84 7.88
N PHE A 103 9.93 -18.80 7.69
CA PHE A 103 11.39 -18.93 7.72
C PHE A 103 11.92 -18.91 9.15
N ARG A 104 11.45 -19.86 9.98
CA ARG A 104 11.97 -20.02 11.35
C ARG A 104 13.48 -20.23 11.31
N GLY A 105 14.22 -19.38 12.04
CA GLY A 105 15.68 -19.41 12.08
C GLY A 105 16.38 -18.56 11.01
N CYS A 106 15.63 -17.87 10.14
CA CYS A 106 16.15 -16.86 9.23
C CYS A 106 15.96 -15.46 9.84
N PRO A 107 17.01 -14.64 9.97
CA PRO A 107 16.87 -13.26 10.39
C PRO A 107 15.95 -12.47 9.45
N VAL A 108 14.97 -11.76 10.00
CA VAL A 108 14.03 -10.91 9.27
C VAL A 108 14.35 -9.44 9.54
N TRP A 109 14.43 -8.64 8.49
CA TRP A 109 14.62 -7.20 8.55
C TRP A 109 13.42 -6.50 7.92
N GLY A 110 12.94 -5.44 8.56
CA GLY A 110 11.92 -4.55 8.00
C GLY A 110 12.53 -3.19 7.69
N LEU A 111 12.24 -2.65 6.51
CA LEU A 111 12.58 -1.28 6.13
C LEU A 111 11.28 -0.49 6.01
N SER A 112 11.26 0.72 6.56
CA SER A 112 10.12 1.64 6.42
C SER A 112 10.54 3.03 6.87
N GLY A 113 10.18 4.04 6.08
CA GLY A 113 10.31 5.44 6.48
C GLY A 113 9.22 5.88 7.47
N THR A 114 8.06 5.23 7.45
CA THR A 114 6.86 5.62 8.20
C THR A 114 6.21 4.44 8.92
N PRO A 115 6.89 3.81 9.90
CA PRO A 115 6.27 2.75 10.68
C PRO A 115 5.08 3.29 11.48
N ALA A 116 3.97 2.56 11.50
CA ALA A 116 2.83 2.88 12.37
C ALA A 116 3.22 2.61 13.83
N LEU A 117 3.33 3.67 14.63
CA LEU A 117 3.78 3.63 16.03
C LEU A 117 2.87 4.47 16.94
N GLU A 118 1.67 4.82 16.49
CA GLU A 118 0.76 5.73 17.22
C GLU A 118 0.03 5.02 18.37
N SER A 119 -0.15 3.70 18.26
CA SER A 119 -0.81 2.90 19.29
C SER A 119 0.01 1.68 19.73
N PHE A 120 -0.23 1.22 20.95
CA PHE A 120 0.37 -0.02 21.47
C PHE A 120 0.09 -1.22 20.53
N ASP A 121 -1.09 -1.27 19.91
CA ASP A 121 -1.46 -2.37 19.02
C ASP A 121 -0.65 -2.39 17.73
N GLU A 122 -0.32 -1.22 17.18
CA GLU A 122 0.55 -1.10 16.01
C GLU A 122 1.98 -1.52 16.35
N VAL A 123 2.50 -1.04 17.49
CA VAL A 123 3.83 -1.46 17.98
C VAL A 123 3.86 -2.96 18.25
N ALA A 124 2.81 -3.52 18.85
CA ALA A 124 2.70 -4.94 19.10
C ALA A 124 2.60 -5.76 17.81
N ALA A 125 1.87 -5.26 16.80
CA ALA A 125 1.79 -5.91 15.50
C ALA A 125 3.15 -5.91 14.77
N LEU A 126 3.89 -4.81 14.81
CA LEU A 126 5.26 -4.71 14.29
C LEU A 126 6.21 -5.65 15.03
N ALA A 127 6.21 -5.64 16.37
CA ALA A 127 7.05 -6.51 17.18
C ALA A 127 6.76 -8.00 16.91
N GLU A 128 5.50 -8.37 16.71
CA GLU A 128 5.08 -9.75 16.44
C GLU A 128 5.55 -10.25 15.06
N LEU A 129 5.82 -9.35 14.09
CA LEU A 129 6.48 -9.72 12.83
C LEU A 129 7.91 -10.24 13.08
N PHE A 130 8.60 -9.68 14.07
CA PHE A 130 9.96 -10.06 14.48
C PHE A 130 9.96 -11.12 15.60
N GLY A 131 8.80 -11.73 15.90
CA GLY A 131 8.68 -12.79 16.90
C GLY A 131 8.64 -12.30 18.35
N ILE A 132 8.44 -11.01 18.59
CA ILE A 132 8.34 -10.42 19.93
C ILE A 132 6.85 -10.30 20.31
N GLY A 133 6.40 -11.08 21.28
CA GLY A 133 5.00 -11.15 21.69
C GLY A 133 4.60 -10.06 22.70
N LEU A 134 4.30 -8.85 22.25
CA LEU A 134 3.93 -7.75 23.16
C LEU A 134 2.48 -7.80 23.67
N LYS A 135 1.57 -8.47 22.95
CA LYS A 135 0.13 -8.51 23.28
C LYS A 135 -0.18 -9.02 24.69
N ALA A 136 0.66 -9.89 25.25
CA ALA A 136 0.50 -10.43 26.60
C ALA A 136 0.60 -9.34 27.69
N PHE A 137 1.32 -8.25 27.41
CA PHE A 137 1.59 -7.17 28.37
C PHE A 137 0.58 -6.03 28.28
N ARG A 138 -0.38 -6.07 27.34
CA ARG A 138 -1.31 -4.95 27.04
C ARG A 138 -2.06 -4.40 28.26
N ARG A 139 -2.37 -5.25 29.23
CA ARG A 139 -3.16 -4.89 30.43
C ARG A 139 -2.29 -4.50 31.64
N GLN A 140 -0.97 -4.53 31.50
CA GLN A 140 -0.05 -4.15 32.56
C GLN A 140 0.08 -2.63 32.61
N GLU A 141 0.28 -2.07 33.81
CA GLU A 141 0.42 -0.63 34.01
C GLU A 141 1.62 -0.05 33.24
N ASP A 142 2.66 -0.86 33.01
CA ASP A 142 3.89 -0.48 32.32
C ASP A 142 3.94 -0.94 30.85
N ALA A 143 2.80 -1.31 30.24
CA ALA A 143 2.73 -1.82 28.86
C ALA A 143 3.45 -0.93 27.84
N TRP A 144 3.26 0.39 27.94
CA TRP A 144 3.92 1.36 27.06
C TRP A 144 5.44 1.41 27.26
N ALA A 145 5.91 1.33 28.50
CA ALA A 145 7.34 1.28 28.78
C ALA A 145 7.98 -0.02 28.25
N GLN A 146 7.25 -1.13 28.29
CA GLN A 146 7.67 -2.39 27.67
C GLN A 146 7.72 -2.31 26.14
N ALA A 147 6.70 -1.70 25.53
CA ALA A 147 6.65 -1.50 24.07
C ALA A 147 7.81 -0.61 23.59
N GLN A 148 8.10 0.48 24.32
CA GLN A 148 9.23 1.36 24.04
C GLN A 148 10.57 0.62 24.14
N ARG A 149 10.80 -0.15 25.22
CA ARG A 149 12.03 -0.96 25.36
C ARG A 149 12.18 -2.00 24.25
N ALA A 150 11.07 -2.58 23.80
CA ALA A 150 11.09 -3.49 22.67
C ALA A 150 11.50 -2.76 21.39
N LEU A 151 10.89 -1.62 21.08
CA LEU A 151 11.26 -0.80 19.92
C LEU A 151 12.74 -0.41 19.95
N GLU A 152 13.26 0.06 21.08
CA GLU A 152 14.67 0.39 21.24
C GLU A 152 15.61 -0.82 21.03
N HIS A 153 15.11 -2.03 21.24
CA HIS A 153 15.88 -3.26 21.05
C HIS A 153 15.92 -3.71 19.58
N PHE A 154 14.83 -3.55 18.83
CA PHE A 154 14.72 -4.12 17.47
C PHE A 154 14.62 -3.09 16.33
N ALA A 155 14.36 -1.83 16.63
CA ALA A 155 14.22 -0.77 15.64
C ALA A 155 15.42 0.20 15.72
N LEU A 156 15.95 0.54 14.56
CA LEU A 156 16.97 1.56 14.39
C LEU A 156 16.40 2.65 13.50
N ALA A 157 16.40 3.90 13.98
CA ALA A 157 16.06 5.07 13.20
C ALA A 157 17.30 5.97 13.08
N GLY A 158 17.76 6.19 11.86
CA GLY A 158 18.77 7.20 11.57
C GLY A 158 18.08 8.47 11.09
N THR A 159 18.25 9.58 11.81
CA THR A 159 18.01 10.90 11.23
C THR A 159 19.26 11.29 10.47
N ALA A 160 19.14 11.58 9.17
CA ALA A 160 20.27 12.12 8.43
C ALA A 160 20.52 13.55 8.95
N GLU A 161 21.61 13.74 9.72
CA GLU A 161 22.03 15.07 10.20
C GLU A 161 22.19 16.07 9.05
N GLU A 162 22.53 15.58 7.85
CA GLU A 162 22.61 16.37 6.62
C GLU A 162 21.23 16.91 6.19
N LEU A 163 20.15 16.15 6.42
CA LEU A 163 18.77 16.61 6.19
C LEU A 163 18.34 17.64 7.24
N ALA A 164 18.90 17.61 8.46
CA ALA A 164 18.61 18.62 9.48
C ALA A 164 19.08 20.03 9.08
N ARG A 165 19.96 20.12 8.07
CA ARG A 165 20.41 21.40 7.49
C ARG A 165 19.52 21.89 6.34
N LEU A 166 18.62 21.06 5.84
CA LEU A 166 17.68 21.47 4.81
C LEU A 166 16.53 22.23 5.44
N GLU A 167 16.32 23.46 5.00
CA GLU A 167 15.15 24.24 5.38
C GLU A 167 13.92 23.66 4.68
N VAL A 168 13.05 22.99 5.44
CA VAL A 168 11.75 22.57 4.93
C VAL A 168 10.80 23.75 5.01
N ARG A 169 10.27 24.18 3.85
CA ARG A 169 9.23 25.20 3.76
C ARG A 169 7.92 24.54 3.35
N GLU A 170 6.94 24.59 4.23
CA GLU A 170 5.57 24.22 3.91
C GLU A 170 4.80 25.46 3.48
N GLU A 171 4.24 25.43 2.28
CA GLU A 171 3.41 26.51 1.74
C GLU A 171 1.98 26.00 1.55
N ILE A 172 1.03 26.61 2.26
CA ILE A 172 -0.39 26.32 2.10
C ILE A 172 -0.95 27.27 1.05
N VAL A 173 -1.18 26.75 -0.15
CA VAL A 173 -1.82 27.50 -1.24
C VAL A 173 -3.34 27.29 -1.16
N VAL A 174 -4.06 28.34 -0.79
CA VAL A 174 -5.52 28.31 -0.76
C VAL A 174 -6.05 28.46 -2.20
N LEU A 175 -6.74 27.43 -2.68
CA LEU A 175 -7.41 27.45 -3.98
C LEU A 175 -8.90 27.68 -3.79
N HIS A 176 -9.52 28.32 -4.78
CA HIS A 176 -10.97 28.54 -4.80
C HIS A 176 -11.59 27.82 -5.99
N HIS A 177 -12.71 27.15 -5.74
CA HIS A 177 -13.55 26.61 -6.81
C HIS A 177 -14.01 27.74 -7.75
N THR A 178 -13.91 27.48 -9.05
CA THR A 178 -14.58 28.28 -10.07
C THR A 178 -16.11 28.25 -9.85
N PRO A 179 -16.87 29.17 -10.47
CA PRO A 179 -18.33 29.15 -10.36
C PRO A 179 -18.97 27.81 -10.78
N ALA A 180 -18.46 27.18 -11.85
CA ALA A 180 -18.95 25.89 -12.34
C ALA A 180 -18.68 24.75 -11.34
N GLU A 181 -17.44 24.69 -10.85
CA GLU A 181 -17.01 23.73 -9.83
C GLU A 181 -17.83 23.85 -8.54
N ARG A 182 -18.08 25.09 -8.11
CA ARG A 182 -18.90 25.38 -6.93
C ARG A 182 -20.34 24.90 -7.12
N ALA A 183 -20.93 25.09 -8.30
CA ALA A 183 -22.29 24.63 -8.56
C ALA A 183 -22.40 23.10 -8.47
N ILE A 184 -21.44 22.37 -9.04
CA ILE A 184 -21.36 20.91 -8.96
C ILE A 184 -21.16 20.46 -7.50
N TYR A 185 -20.21 21.07 -6.80
CA TYR A 185 -19.92 20.76 -5.40
C TYR A 185 -21.14 21.00 -4.50
N SER A 186 -21.81 22.16 -4.62
CA SER A 186 -23.01 22.47 -3.85
C SER A 186 -24.16 21.50 -4.14
N GLN A 187 -24.28 21.00 -5.37
CA GLN A 187 -25.26 19.97 -5.69
C GLN A 187 -24.94 18.64 -4.99
N ALA A 188 -23.68 18.22 -4.97
CA ALA A 188 -23.26 17.01 -4.27
C ALA A 188 -23.50 17.12 -2.75
N VAL A 189 -23.19 18.28 -2.15
CA VAL A 189 -23.50 18.57 -0.73
C VAL A 189 -24.99 18.40 -0.45
N ALA A 190 -25.86 18.87 -1.35
CA ALA A 190 -27.31 18.78 -1.16
C ALA A 190 -27.86 17.34 -1.26
N ARG A 191 -27.12 16.39 -1.85
CA ARG A 191 -27.57 14.99 -2.02
C ARG A 191 -27.48 14.15 -0.75
N GLY A 192 -26.71 14.58 0.25
CA GLY A 192 -26.70 13.92 1.56
C GLY A 192 -25.36 13.99 2.29
N HIS A 193 -25.38 13.44 3.50
CA HIS A 193 -24.23 13.37 4.39
C HIS A 193 -23.91 11.89 4.69
N GLY A 194 -22.64 11.53 4.67
CA GLY A 194 -22.17 10.18 4.99
C GLY A 194 -20.78 9.91 4.39
N PRO A 195 -20.12 8.80 4.76
CA PRO A 195 -18.76 8.51 4.33
C PRO A 195 -18.57 8.50 2.81
N ALA A 196 -19.54 7.96 2.07
CA ALA A 196 -19.54 7.95 0.61
C ALA A 196 -19.68 9.36 0.01
N ALA A 197 -20.55 10.20 0.59
CA ALA A 197 -20.71 11.59 0.18
C ALA A 197 -19.45 12.41 0.48
N THR A 198 -18.80 12.18 1.63
CA THR A 198 -17.51 12.82 1.96
C THR A 198 -16.43 12.45 0.94
N ALA A 199 -16.34 11.18 0.54
CA ALA A 199 -15.40 10.75 -0.48
C ALA A 199 -15.68 11.40 -1.85
N GLU A 200 -16.95 11.50 -2.25
CA GLU A 200 -17.35 12.21 -3.49
C GLU A 200 -16.98 13.70 -3.44
N LEU A 201 -17.21 14.37 -2.31
CA LEU A 201 -16.85 15.79 -2.14
C LEU A 201 -15.34 16.02 -2.18
N LEU A 202 -14.55 15.15 -1.53
CA LEU A 202 -13.08 15.22 -1.59
C LEU A 202 -12.56 14.96 -3.01
N GLN A 203 -13.20 14.04 -3.74
CA GLN A 203 -12.90 13.83 -5.15
C GLN A 203 -13.18 15.10 -5.97
N LEU A 204 -14.31 15.77 -5.75
CA LEU A 204 -14.62 17.03 -6.43
C LEU A 204 -13.63 18.15 -6.10
N CYS A 205 -13.06 18.19 -4.90
CA CYS A 205 -12.02 19.17 -4.55
C CYS A 205 -10.66 18.92 -5.23
N SER A 206 -10.41 17.69 -5.70
CA SER A 206 -9.12 17.30 -6.30
C SER A 206 -9.20 17.16 -7.83
N HIS A 207 -10.29 16.58 -8.34
CA HIS A 207 -10.52 16.31 -9.75
C HIS A 207 -12.02 16.42 -10.11
N PHE A 208 -12.37 17.38 -10.96
CA PHE A 208 -13.70 17.46 -11.58
C PHE A 208 -13.80 16.48 -12.77
N ARG A 209 -13.90 15.18 -12.47
CA ARG A 209 -14.31 14.16 -13.44
C ARG A 209 -15.23 13.16 -12.75
N LEU A 210 -16.52 13.27 -13.03
CA LEU A 210 -17.60 12.54 -12.34
C LEU A 210 -17.81 11.10 -12.85
N THR A 211 -17.11 10.64 -13.89
CA THR A 211 -17.21 9.26 -14.39
C THR A 211 -15.87 8.73 -14.91
N SER A 212 -15.63 7.43 -14.71
CA SER A 212 -14.44 6.70 -15.19
C SER A 212 -14.28 6.78 -16.72
N GLU A 213 -15.38 6.94 -17.46
CA GLU A 213 -15.39 7.07 -18.93
C GLU A 213 -14.91 8.45 -19.43
N ALA A 214 -14.86 9.48 -18.57
CA ALA A 214 -14.51 10.84 -18.96
C ALA A 214 -12.99 11.12 -18.96
N LEU A 215 -12.14 10.13 -18.64
CA LEU A 215 -10.69 10.34 -18.58
C LEU A 215 -10.06 10.62 -19.95
N THR A 216 -10.73 10.26 -21.05
CA THR A 216 -10.25 10.40 -22.44
C THR A 216 -10.88 11.57 -23.20
N ALA A 217 -11.88 12.26 -22.64
CA ALA A 217 -12.53 13.40 -23.28
C ALA A 217 -11.89 14.74 -22.84
N PRO A 218 -11.69 15.72 -23.75
CA PRO A 218 -11.09 17.02 -23.42
C PRO A 218 -12.02 17.99 -22.64
N GLY A 219 -13.02 17.47 -21.91
CA GLY A 219 -13.96 18.30 -21.14
C GLY A 219 -13.42 18.65 -19.75
N GLY A 220 -13.46 19.93 -19.39
CA GLY A 220 -13.23 20.43 -18.03
C GLY A 220 -14.54 20.62 -17.24
N ALA A 221 -14.45 21.17 -16.02
CA ALA A 221 -15.59 21.38 -15.13
C ALA A 221 -16.75 22.19 -15.76
N GLU A 222 -16.44 23.10 -16.70
CA GLU A 222 -17.45 23.87 -17.45
C GLU A 222 -18.29 23.01 -18.40
N ALA A 223 -17.67 22.02 -19.06
CA ALA A 223 -18.36 21.08 -19.93
C ALA A 223 -19.28 20.16 -19.10
N ASP A 224 -18.79 19.68 -17.96
CA ASP A 224 -19.57 18.86 -17.03
C ASP A 224 -20.74 19.63 -16.42
N CYS A 225 -20.52 20.91 -16.05
CA CYS A 225 -21.57 21.79 -15.55
C CYS A 225 -22.63 22.06 -16.63
N SER A 226 -22.21 22.36 -17.85
CA SER A 226 -23.13 22.56 -18.98
C SER A 226 -23.97 21.31 -19.24
N ALA A 227 -23.33 20.14 -19.31
CA ALA A 227 -24.03 18.87 -19.49
C ALA A 227 -25.01 18.56 -18.34
N ALA A 228 -24.65 18.89 -17.11
CA ALA A 228 -25.55 18.74 -15.96
C ALA A 228 -26.76 19.68 -16.04
N LEU A 229 -26.56 20.93 -16.48
CA LEU A 229 -27.65 21.89 -16.71
C LEU A 229 -28.59 21.43 -17.84
N GLU A 230 -28.04 20.95 -18.95
CA GLU A 230 -28.83 20.41 -20.07
C GLU A 230 -29.69 19.21 -19.65
N ARG A 231 -29.11 18.26 -18.92
CA ARG A 231 -29.86 17.11 -18.38
C ARG A 231 -31.01 17.54 -17.47
N ARG A 232 -30.79 18.56 -16.63
CA ARG A 232 -31.84 19.10 -15.73
C ARG A 232 -32.91 19.86 -16.49
N ALA A 233 -32.53 20.64 -17.51
CA ALA A 233 -33.48 21.33 -18.37
C ALA A 233 -34.40 20.31 -19.08
N ALA A 234 -33.82 19.25 -19.64
CA ALA A 234 -34.58 18.16 -20.26
C ALA A 234 -35.54 17.48 -19.27
N ALA A 235 -35.06 17.15 -18.05
CA ALA A 235 -35.89 16.54 -17.02
C ALA A 235 -37.04 17.47 -16.55
N ALA A 236 -36.79 18.78 -16.44
CA ALA A 236 -37.82 19.75 -16.08
C ALA A 236 -38.89 19.91 -17.17
N VAL A 237 -38.49 19.88 -18.44
CA VAL A 237 -39.43 19.87 -19.57
C VAL A 237 -40.30 18.62 -19.55
N ALA A 238 -39.70 17.45 -19.33
CA ALA A 238 -40.45 16.18 -19.22
C ALA A 238 -41.45 16.20 -18.06
N ALA A 239 -41.02 16.62 -16.87
CA ALA A 239 -41.90 16.72 -15.70
C ALA A 239 -43.08 17.69 -15.90
N ARG A 240 -42.85 18.81 -16.60
CA ARG A 240 -43.93 19.76 -16.96
C ARG A 240 -44.94 19.15 -17.93
N ALA A 241 -44.48 18.34 -18.90
CA ALA A 241 -45.36 17.67 -19.84
C ALA A 241 -46.24 16.60 -19.16
N ASP A 242 -45.71 15.94 -18.13
CA ASP A 242 -46.47 14.95 -17.36
C ASP A 242 -47.49 15.58 -16.41
N LEU A 243 -47.22 16.78 -15.87
CA LEU A 243 -48.20 17.54 -15.07
C LEU A 243 -49.35 18.13 -15.90
N ALA A 244 -49.21 18.20 -17.23
CA ALA A 244 -50.21 18.74 -18.14
C ALA A 244 -51.18 17.67 -18.69
N LYS A 245 -51.02 16.41 -18.29
CA LYS A 245 -51.91 15.28 -18.60
C LYS A 245 -52.84 15.02 -17.42
#